data_AF-A0A6I3UYY2-F1
#
_entry.id   AF-A0A6I3UYY2-F1
#
_cell.length_a   1.000
_cell.length_b   1.000
_cell.length_c   1.000
_cell.angle_alpha   90.00
_cell.angle_beta   90.00
_cell.angle_gamma   90.00
#
_symmetry.space_group_name_H-M   'P 1'
#
loop_
_entity.id
_entity.type
_entity.pdbx_description
1 polymer ?
#
loop_
_entity_poly.entity_id
_entity_poly.type
_entity_poly.pdbx_seq_one_letter_code
_entity_poly.pdbx_strand_id
1 'polypeptide(L)'
;NHFLKYDRAVRCRVKIITMDMFSPYYDLARQLFPCAKIVLDRFHIVQHLSRAMSRVRVQIMNQFHRKSHEYKAIKRYWKLIQQDSRKLSDKRFYRPTFRMHLTNKEILNKLLSYSEDLK
;
A
#
# COMPACT_ATOMS: atom_id res chain seq x y z
N ASN A 1 -26.50 -20.10 2.53
CA ASN A 1 -26.19 -20.77 3.82
C ASN A 1 -25.39 -22.06 3.65
N HIS A 2 -24.14 -21.99 3.19
CA HIS A 2 -23.28 -23.18 3.04
C HIS A 2 -22.74 -23.68 4.39
N PHE A 3 -22.20 -22.76 5.20
CA PHE A 3 -21.57 -23.12 6.48
C PHE A 3 -22.54 -23.57 7.56
N LEU A 4 -23.81 -23.16 7.50
CA LEU A 4 -24.85 -23.60 8.44
C LEU A 4 -25.26 -25.06 8.26
N LYS A 5 -24.81 -25.74 7.18
CA LYS A 5 -24.99 -27.19 7.01
C LYS A 5 -24.12 -28.00 7.98
N TYR A 6 -23.08 -27.38 8.54
CA TYR A 6 -22.20 -28.01 9.51
C TYR A 6 -22.65 -27.68 10.93
N ASP A 7 -22.65 -28.71 11.78
CA ASP A 7 -23.01 -28.56 13.18
C ASP A 7 -22.09 -27.55 13.90
N ARG A 8 -22.62 -26.91 14.93
CA ARG A 8 -21.90 -25.87 15.68
C ARG A 8 -20.60 -26.39 16.25
N ALA A 9 -20.56 -27.63 16.75
CA ALA A 9 -19.34 -28.26 17.25
C ALA A 9 -18.24 -28.30 16.18
N VAL A 10 -18.59 -28.56 14.92
CA VAL A 10 -17.65 -28.57 13.80
C VAL A 10 -17.12 -27.16 13.52
N ARG A 11 -18.00 -26.15 13.52
CA ARG A 11 -17.62 -24.75 13.27
C ARG A 11 -16.74 -24.16 14.38
N CYS A 12 -16.93 -24.58 15.63
CA CYS A 12 -16.07 -24.21 16.76
C CYS A 12 -14.64 -24.74 16.64
N ARG A 13 -14.37 -25.74 15.77
CA ARG A 13 -13.01 -26.24 15.53
C ARG A 13 -12.18 -25.34 14.62
N VAL A 14 -12.80 -24.39 13.91
CA VAL A 14 -12.06 -23.42 13.09
C VAL A 14 -11.26 -22.52 13.99
N LYS A 15 -9.93 -22.50 13.78
CA LYS A 15 -8.99 -21.74 14.62
C LYS A 15 -8.72 -20.33 14.11
N ILE A 16 -8.66 -20.17 12.78
CA ILE A 16 -8.25 -18.93 12.13
C ILE A 16 -9.14 -18.70 10.91
N ILE A 17 -9.56 -17.45 10.70
CA ILE A 17 -10.21 -16.99 9.49
C ILE A 17 -9.47 -15.78 8.99
N THR A 18 -9.02 -15.83 7.75
CA THR A 18 -8.50 -14.66 7.04
C THR A 18 -9.63 -14.02 6.25
N MET A 19 -9.90 -12.72 6.45
CA MET A 19 -10.99 -12.02 5.77
C MET A 19 -10.63 -10.59 5.37
N ASP A 20 -11.40 -10.04 4.45
CA ASP A 20 -11.34 -8.63 4.07
C ASP A 20 -11.85 -7.71 5.19
N MET A 21 -11.54 -6.41 5.11
CA MET A 21 -11.87 -5.39 6.11
C MET A 21 -13.34 -4.90 6.06
N PHE A 22 -14.20 -5.55 5.26
CA PHE A 22 -15.60 -5.18 5.15
C PHE A 22 -16.38 -5.58 6.41
N SER A 23 -16.89 -4.57 7.15
CA SER A 23 -17.51 -4.75 8.48
C SER A 23 -18.57 -5.85 8.55
N PRO A 24 -19.50 -6.01 7.58
CA PRO A 24 -20.51 -7.07 7.63
C PRO A 24 -19.94 -8.51 7.67
N TYR A 25 -18.73 -8.73 7.15
CA TYR A 25 -18.09 -10.04 7.26
C TYR A 25 -17.63 -10.35 8.68
N TYR A 26 -17.34 -9.33 9.48
CA TYR A 26 -16.93 -9.51 10.87
C TYR A 26 -18.07 -10.10 11.71
N ASP A 27 -19.26 -9.53 11.60
CA ASP A 27 -20.46 -10.00 12.30
C ASP A 27 -20.82 -11.42 11.84
N LEU A 28 -20.79 -11.65 10.52
CA LEU A 28 -21.07 -12.96 9.95
C LEU A 28 -20.05 -14.01 10.41
N ALA A 29 -18.77 -13.68 10.43
CA ALA A 29 -17.72 -14.61 10.86
C ALA A 29 -17.82 -14.94 12.35
N ARG A 30 -18.21 -13.98 13.20
CA ARG A 30 -18.47 -14.22 14.62
C ARG A 30 -19.67 -15.16 14.84
N GLN A 31 -20.73 -15.01 14.04
CA GLN A 31 -21.90 -15.89 14.10
C GLN A 31 -21.59 -17.30 13.57
N LEU A 32 -20.87 -17.39 12.46
CA LEU A 32 -20.56 -18.67 11.82
C LEU A 32 -19.43 -19.42 12.53
N PHE A 33 -18.44 -18.73 13.09
CA PHE A 33 -17.23 -19.33 13.64
C PHE A 33 -16.83 -18.67 14.97
N PRO A 34 -17.59 -18.92 16.05
CA PRO A 34 -17.46 -18.18 17.30
C PRO A 34 -16.11 -18.36 18.01
N CYS A 35 -15.39 -19.46 17.74
CA CYS A 35 -14.11 -19.78 18.37
C CYS A 35 -12.89 -19.39 17.51
N ALA A 36 -13.10 -18.91 16.28
CA ALA A 36 -12.01 -18.61 15.36
C ALA A 36 -11.41 -17.23 15.63
N LYS A 37 -10.09 -17.13 15.50
CA LYS A 37 -9.37 -15.84 15.47
C LYS A 37 -9.50 -15.24 14.08
N ILE A 38 -9.99 -14.01 14.01
CA ILE A 38 -10.12 -13.26 12.77
C ILE A 38 -8.80 -12.55 12.48
N VAL A 39 -8.22 -12.81 11.31
CA VAL A 39 -7.00 -12.20 10.78
C VAL A 39 -7.40 -11.40 9.54
N LEU A 40 -6.97 -10.14 9.46
CA LEU A 40 -7.21 -9.34 8.27
C LEU A 40 -6.28 -9.77 7.14
N ASP A 41 -6.82 -9.84 5.93
CA ASP A 41 -6.04 -10.15 4.74
C ASP A 41 -5.03 -9.03 4.46
N ARG A 42 -3.74 -9.40 4.49
CA ARG A 42 -2.62 -8.51 4.24
C ARG A 42 -2.66 -7.91 2.83
N PHE A 43 -3.18 -8.61 1.83
CA PHE A 43 -3.26 -8.10 0.46
C PHE A 43 -4.17 -6.88 0.38
N HIS A 44 -5.33 -6.93 1.03
CA HIS A 44 -6.25 -5.80 1.07
C HIS A 44 -5.62 -4.60 1.78
N ILE A 45 -4.96 -4.81 2.92
CA ILE A 45 -4.24 -3.74 3.64
C ILE A 45 -3.21 -3.06 2.73
N VAL A 46 -2.32 -3.85 2.10
CA VAL A 46 -1.28 -3.32 1.20
C VAL A 46 -1.89 -2.60 -0.01
N GLN A 47 -2.98 -3.13 -0.56
CA GLN A 47 -3.68 -2.52 -1.68
C GLN A 47 -4.31 -1.18 -1.30
N HIS A 48 -4.99 -1.10 -0.15
CA HIS A 48 -5.59 0.14 0.35
C HIS A 48 -4.54 1.22 0.62
N LEU A 49 -3.42 0.85 1.24
CA LEU A 49 -2.30 1.76 1.46
C LEU A 49 -1.72 2.24 0.12
N SER A 50 -1.47 1.33 -0.83
CA SER A 50 -0.93 1.68 -2.15
C SER A 50 -1.85 2.64 -2.92
N ARG A 51 -3.16 2.45 -2.83
CA ARG A 51 -4.17 3.35 -3.42
C ARG A 51 -4.20 4.71 -2.72
N ALA A 52 -4.14 4.75 -1.39
CA ALA A 52 -4.07 6.00 -0.63
C ALA A 52 -2.81 6.81 -1.00
N MET A 53 -1.64 6.17 -0.97
CA MET A 53 -0.38 6.77 -1.40
C MET A 53 -0.42 7.25 -2.85
N SER A 54 -1.04 6.49 -3.76
CA SER A 54 -1.23 6.90 -5.15
C SER A 54 -2.05 8.18 -5.28
N ARG A 55 -3.12 8.32 -4.49
CA ARG A 55 -3.99 9.50 -4.48
C ARG A 55 -3.23 10.74 -4.01
N VAL A 56 -2.57 10.66 -2.85
CA VAL A 56 -1.77 11.75 -2.29
C VAL A 56 -0.67 12.18 -3.28
N ARG A 57 0.06 11.23 -3.84
CA ARG A 57 1.08 11.50 -4.88
C ARG A 57 0.50 12.25 -6.08
N VAL A 58 -0.67 11.85 -6.59
CA VAL A 58 -1.30 12.51 -7.74
C VAL A 58 -1.80 13.91 -7.37
N GLN A 59 -2.36 14.08 -6.18
CA GLN A 59 -2.78 15.40 -5.68
C GLN A 59 -1.60 16.37 -5.64
N ILE A 60 -0.48 15.97 -5.02
CA ILE A 60 0.73 16.78 -4.95
C ILE A 60 1.34 17.01 -6.33
N MET A 61 1.43 15.96 -7.16
CA MET A 61 1.92 16.08 -8.53
C MET A 61 1.14 17.13 -9.33
N ASN A 62 -0.18 17.21 -9.16
CA ASN A 62 -1.04 18.14 -9.88
C ASN A 62 -0.98 19.58 -9.35
N GLN A 63 -0.39 19.83 -8.17
CA GLN A 63 -0.11 21.19 -7.69
C GLN A 63 1.02 21.86 -8.49
N PHE A 64 1.92 21.06 -9.08
CA PHE A 64 3.01 21.56 -9.90
C PHE A 64 2.60 21.76 -11.37
N HIS A 65 3.17 22.79 -12.00
CA HIS A 65 2.99 23.00 -13.44
C HIS A 65 3.50 21.79 -14.25
N ARG A 66 2.79 21.36 -15.30
CA ARG A 66 3.11 20.12 -16.05
C ARG A 66 4.52 20.10 -16.68
N LYS A 67 5.10 21.27 -16.96
CA LYS A 67 6.47 21.39 -17.52
C LYS A 67 7.57 21.46 -16.46
N SER A 68 7.20 21.63 -15.17
CA SER A 68 8.12 21.75 -14.05
C SER A 68 8.98 20.50 -13.85
N HIS A 69 10.09 20.67 -13.14
CA HIS A 69 11.00 19.58 -12.82
C HIS A 69 10.35 18.62 -11.82
N GLU A 70 9.66 19.15 -10.81
CA GLU A 70 8.95 18.46 -9.73
C GLU A 70 7.87 17.53 -10.31
N TYR A 71 7.01 18.05 -11.18
CA TYR A 71 5.98 17.25 -11.87
C TYR A 71 6.60 16.06 -12.60
N LYS A 72 7.66 16.31 -13.39
CA LYS A 72 8.34 15.27 -14.18
C LYS A 72 9.04 14.24 -13.29
N ALA A 73 9.65 14.67 -12.19
CA ALA A 73 10.32 13.80 -11.24
C ALA A 73 9.34 12.90 -10.50
N ILE A 74 8.28 13.47 -9.90
CA ILE A 74 7.24 12.70 -9.20
C ILE A 74 6.55 11.73 -10.16
N LYS A 75 6.25 12.15 -11.40
CA LYS A 75 5.63 11.30 -12.41
C LYS A 75 6.55 10.16 -12.85
N ARG A 76 7.84 10.42 -13.09
CA ARG A 76 8.78 9.39 -13.59
C ARG A 76 9.13 8.36 -12.53
N TYR A 77 9.32 8.79 -11.29
CA TYR A 77 9.84 7.97 -10.21
C TYR A 77 8.75 7.52 -9.23
N TRP A 78 7.48 7.56 -9.63
CA TRP A 78 6.33 7.22 -8.77
C TRP A 78 6.45 5.84 -8.10
N LYS A 79 7.08 4.86 -8.76
CA LYS A 79 7.29 3.52 -8.19
C LYS A 79 8.21 3.54 -6.96
N LEU A 80 9.16 4.47 -6.89
CA LEU A 80 10.08 4.57 -5.75
C LEU A 80 9.36 5.01 -4.47
N ILE A 81 8.29 5.80 -4.60
CA ILE A 81 7.46 6.25 -3.48
C ILE A 81 6.69 5.07 -2.84
N GLN A 82 6.42 4.01 -3.62
CA GLN A 82 5.68 2.83 -3.17
C GLN A 82 6.57 1.59 -2.94
N GLN A 83 7.87 1.73 -3.21
CA GLN A 83 8.79 0.61 -3.11
C GLN A 83 9.15 0.36 -1.65
N ASP A 84 9.24 -0.91 -1.27
CA ASP A 84 9.78 -1.33 0.04
C ASP A 84 11.19 -0.74 0.20
N SER A 85 11.38 0.05 1.25
CA SER A 85 12.64 0.75 1.53
C SER A 85 13.82 -0.22 1.66
N ARG A 86 13.58 -1.45 2.14
CA ARG A 86 14.59 -2.51 2.28
C ARG A 86 15.06 -3.07 0.93
N LYS A 87 14.31 -2.83 -0.14
CA LYS A 87 14.61 -3.28 -1.50
C LYS A 87 15.17 -2.16 -2.37
N LEU A 88 15.44 -0.98 -1.82
CA LEU A 88 16.06 0.11 -2.56
C LEU A 88 17.52 -0.23 -2.83
N SER A 89 17.93 -0.15 -4.10
CA SER A 89 19.32 -0.40 -4.49
C SER A 89 20.19 0.83 -4.22
N ASP A 90 21.38 0.57 -3.66
CA ASP A 90 22.44 1.57 -3.48
C ASP A 90 23.28 1.78 -4.74
N LYS A 91 22.98 1.10 -5.84
CA LYS A 91 23.67 1.31 -7.11
C LYS A 91 23.36 2.71 -7.66
N ARG A 92 24.42 3.45 -7.97
CA ARG A 92 24.32 4.75 -8.63
C ARG A 92 24.25 4.58 -10.13
N PHE A 93 23.38 5.37 -10.74
CA PHE A 93 23.18 5.40 -12.19
C PHE A 93 22.84 6.82 -12.61
N TYR A 94 23.20 7.21 -13.83
CA TYR A 94 22.83 8.51 -14.37
C TYR A 94 21.30 8.65 -14.42
N ARG A 95 20.80 9.81 -13.95
CA ARG A 95 19.37 10.15 -13.92
C ARG A 95 19.13 11.38 -14.78
N PRO A 96 18.61 11.24 -16.02
CA PRO A 96 18.42 12.37 -16.91
C PRO A 96 17.52 13.47 -16.36
N THR A 97 16.55 13.12 -15.50
CA THR A 97 15.67 14.10 -14.84
C THR A 97 16.45 15.03 -13.92
N PHE A 98 17.44 14.51 -13.19
CA PHE A 98 18.27 15.27 -12.25
C PHE A 98 19.64 15.69 -12.82
N ARG A 99 20.01 15.20 -14.01
CA ARG A 99 21.30 15.44 -14.68
C ARG A 99 22.53 15.05 -13.83
N MET A 100 22.41 14.00 -13.03
CA MET A 100 23.47 13.51 -12.15
C MET A 100 23.32 12.01 -11.86
N HIS A 101 24.37 11.39 -11.34
CA HIS A 101 24.32 9.99 -10.88
C HIS A 101 23.73 9.91 -9.48
N LEU A 102 22.62 9.20 -9.32
CA LEU A 102 21.92 9.06 -8.04
C LEU A 102 21.53 7.61 -7.76
N THR A 103 21.50 7.25 -6.48
CA THR A 103 20.85 6.04 -5.99
C THR A 103 19.33 6.20 -5.96
N ASN A 104 18.61 5.09 -5.81
CA ASN A 104 17.16 5.16 -5.65
C ASN A 104 16.76 5.84 -4.33
N LYS A 105 17.59 5.71 -3.28
CA LYS A 105 17.37 6.35 -1.98
C LYS A 105 17.52 7.87 -2.07
N GLU A 106 18.54 8.36 -2.77
CA GLU A 106 18.74 9.81 -2.98
C GLU A 106 17.61 10.42 -3.80
N ILE A 107 17.13 9.71 -4.82
CA ILE A 107 15.97 10.16 -5.60
C ILE A 107 14.74 10.20 -4.71
N LEU A 108 14.47 9.15 -3.94
CA LEU A 108 13.31 9.11 -3.04
C LEU A 108 13.35 10.29 -2.07
N ASN A 109 14.47 10.54 -1.39
CA ASN A 109 14.61 11.67 -0.48
C ASN A 109 14.34 13.02 -1.16
N LYS A 110 14.80 13.21 -2.42
CA LYS A 110 14.49 14.41 -3.20
C LYS A 110 13.00 14.51 -3.54
N LEU A 111 12.32 13.42 -3.86
CA LEU A 111 10.88 13.42 -4.11
C LEU A 111 10.10 13.79 -2.85
N LEU A 112 10.49 13.23 -1.70
CA LEU A 112 9.86 13.51 -0.41
C LEU A 112 10.12 14.96 0.05
N SER A 113 11.20 15.61 -0.41
CA SER A 113 11.44 17.02 -0.11
C SER A 113 10.54 18.01 -0.85
N TYR A 114 9.75 17.56 -1.84
CA TYR A 114 8.89 18.46 -2.62
C TYR A 114 7.57 18.82 -1.92
N SER A 115 7.16 18.10 -0.88
CA SER A 115 5.95 18.38 -0.11
C SER A 115 6.02 17.69 1.25
N GLU A 116 5.60 18.38 2.31
CA GLU A 116 5.47 17.78 3.64
C GLU A 116 4.41 16.67 3.65
N ASP A 117 3.37 16.76 2.82
CA ASP A 117 2.31 15.74 2.70
C ASP A 117 2.82 14.41 2.12
N LEU A 118 4.02 14.41 1.52
CA LEU A 118 4.69 13.21 1.01
C LEU A 118 5.62 12.56 2.02
N LYS A 119 6.05 13.26 3.08
CA LYS A 119 6.95 12.73 4.11
C LYS A 119 6.21 11.83 5.09
#